data_AF-A0A7Y1XCL2-F1
#
_entry.id   AF-A0A7Y1XCL2-F1
#
_cell.length_a   1.000
_cell.length_b   1.000
_cell.length_c   1.000
_cell.angle_alpha   90.00
_cell.angle_beta   90.00
_cell.angle_gamma   90.00
#
_symmetry.space_group_name_H-M   'P 1'
#
loop_
_entity.id
_entity.type
_entity.pdbx_description
1 polymer ?
#
loop_
_entity_poly.entity_id
_entity_poly.type
_entity_poly.pdbx_seq_one_letter_code
_entity_poly.pdbx_strand_id
1 'polypeptide(L)'
;IVMGSHGVSGVKEVLVGSNTEKVVRHSDIPVLVIKHNPILLDFDSAVFASDFSTEAIKPYLNAKAIFNKLGAKMHLVYVNSPDGNFRSTPEIDKKVSEFFKRADGSLENMTKVHMVSDYSIEKGILNFANTIGADLIAVATHGRRGLAHFFEGSISEDIANHSTLPVMTFKM
;
A
#
# COMPACT_ATOMS: atom_id res chain seq x y z
N ILE A 1 -8.71 -0.81 12.26
CA ILE A 1 -8.04 -1.70 13.25
C ILE A 1 -6.57 -1.34 13.26
N VAL A 2 -5.95 -1.18 14.42
CA VAL A 2 -4.49 -1.03 14.54
C VAL A 2 -3.97 -2.26 15.27
N MET A 3 -2.96 -2.93 14.73
CA MET A 3 -2.41 -4.14 15.34
C MET A 3 -0.93 -4.34 15.03
N GLY A 4 -0.25 -5.10 15.89
CA GLY A 4 1.10 -5.57 15.63
C GLY A 4 1.16 -6.64 14.54
N SER A 5 2.34 -6.85 13.96
CA SER A 5 2.58 -7.95 13.04
C SER A 5 2.85 -9.30 13.73
N HIS A 6 3.21 -9.31 15.02
CA HIS A 6 3.57 -10.51 15.80
C HIS A 6 2.90 -10.55 17.18
N GLY A 7 2.79 -11.76 17.74
CA GLY A 7 2.37 -12.03 19.13
C GLY A 7 3.53 -12.45 20.04
N VAL A 8 3.21 -12.88 21.26
CA VAL A 8 4.17 -13.14 22.36
C VAL A 8 5.21 -14.26 22.13
N SER A 9 5.03 -15.12 21.12
CA SER A 9 5.87 -16.31 20.87
C SER A 9 6.93 -16.09 19.76
N GLY A 10 7.49 -14.89 19.68
CA GLY A 10 8.31 -14.39 18.58
C GLY A 10 9.28 -15.39 17.95
N VAL A 11 9.01 -15.75 16.70
CA VAL A 11 10.03 -16.32 15.80
C VAL A 11 10.79 -15.14 15.21
N LYS A 12 12.12 -15.19 15.28
CA LYS A 12 13.03 -14.09 14.89
C LYS A 12 13.01 -13.73 13.40
N GLU A 13 12.32 -14.52 12.57
CA GLU A 13 12.33 -14.39 11.12
C GLU A 13 10.91 -14.09 10.61
N VAL A 14 10.64 -12.80 10.45
CA VAL A 14 9.82 -12.19 9.38
C VAL A 14 8.57 -12.97 8.89
N LEU A 15 7.68 -13.40 9.79
CA LEU A 15 6.41 -14.03 9.42
C LEU A 15 5.25 -13.33 10.11
N VAL A 16 4.30 -12.81 9.32
CA VAL A 16 3.03 -12.26 9.85
C VAL A 16 2.38 -13.27 10.75
N GLY A 17 2.01 -12.84 11.96
CA GLY A 17 1.20 -13.66 12.85
C GLY A 17 -0.10 -14.08 12.14
N SER A 18 -0.45 -15.36 12.24
CA SER A 18 -1.64 -15.92 11.58
C SER A 18 -2.94 -15.17 11.93
N ASN A 19 -3.00 -14.50 13.08
CA ASN A 19 -4.11 -13.62 13.45
C ASN A 19 -4.12 -12.31 12.65
N THR A 20 -2.96 -11.67 12.47
CA THR A 20 -2.82 -10.45 11.66
C THR A 20 -3.21 -10.72 10.21
N GLU A 21 -2.76 -11.85 9.64
CA GLU A 21 -3.16 -12.24 8.30
C GLU A 21 -4.69 -12.45 8.18
N LYS A 22 -5.30 -13.15 9.16
CA LYS A 22 -6.75 -13.36 9.19
C LYS A 22 -7.52 -12.04 9.29
N VAL A 23 -7.07 -11.11 10.13
CA VAL A 23 -7.71 -9.79 10.28
C VAL A 23 -7.61 -9.00 8.99
N VAL A 24 -6.42 -8.88 8.40
CA VAL A 24 -6.20 -8.19 7.13
C VAL A 24 -7.05 -8.79 6.00
N ARG A 25 -7.17 -10.12 5.94
CA ARG A 25 -7.92 -10.81 4.89
C ARG A 25 -9.44 -10.62 5.00
N HIS A 26 -9.99 -10.54 6.22
CA HIS A 26 -11.44 -10.56 6.42
C HIS A 26 -12.04 -9.21 6.82
N SER A 27 -11.24 -8.29 7.37
CA SER A 27 -11.72 -6.99 7.86
C SER A 27 -12.30 -6.14 6.74
N ASP A 28 -13.55 -5.70 6.92
CA ASP A 28 -14.22 -4.74 6.03
C ASP A 28 -13.83 -3.28 6.30
N ILE A 29 -13.04 -3.04 7.36
CA ILE A 29 -12.50 -1.73 7.72
C ILE A 29 -10.98 -1.71 7.56
N PRO A 30 -10.36 -0.52 7.36
CA PRO A 30 -8.92 -0.41 7.19
C PRO A 30 -8.13 -1.01 8.36
N VAL A 31 -7.05 -1.73 8.05
CA VAL A 31 -6.17 -2.37 9.04
C VAL A 31 -4.77 -1.78 8.92
N LEU A 32 -4.30 -1.11 9.96
CA LEU A 32 -2.91 -0.67 10.08
C LEU A 32 -2.11 -1.74 10.84
N VAL A 33 -1.12 -2.31 10.17
CA VAL A 33 -0.19 -3.28 10.73
C VAL A 33 1.14 -2.57 11.02
N ILE A 34 1.59 -2.63 12.27
CA ILE A 34 2.85 -2.03 12.73
C ILE A 34 3.81 -3.18 13.11
N LYS A 35 4.99 -3.23 12.50
CA LYS A 35 5.93 -4.35 12.68
C LYS A 35 6.89 -4.18 13.85
N HIS A 36 7.47 -3.00 14.01
CA HIS A 36 8.37 -2.67 15.11
C HIS A 36 7.81 -1.53 15.93
N ASN A 37 8.25 -1.43 17.19
CA ASN A 37 7.87 -0.36 18.10
C ASN A 37 8.58 0.93 17.61
N PRO A 38 7.91 1.77 16.82
CA PRO A 38 8.57 2.93 16.26
C PRO A 38 8.72 3.96 17.38
N ILE A 39 9.92 4.50 17.53
CA ILE A 39 10.24 5.44 18.61
C ILE A 39 9.39 6.72 18.47
N LEU A 40 9.07 7.10 17.22
CA LEU A 40 8.13 8.15 16.80
C LEU A 40 7.54 7.77 15.43
N LEU A 41 6.23 7.97 15.20
CA LEU A 41 5.57 7.82 13.90
C LEU A 41 4.92 9.15 13.54
N ASP A 42 5.61 9.94 12.72
CA ASP A 42 4.97 11.02 12.00
C ASP A 42 4.60 10.48 10.61
N PHE A 43 3.32 10.50 10.28
CA PHE A 43 2.82 10.02 8.99
C PHE A 43 2.79 11.18 7.99
N ASP A 44 3.95 11.70 7.61
CA ASP A 44 4.01 12.86 6.71
C ASP A 44 3.82 12.46 5.25
N SER A 45 4.36 11.31 4.84
CA SER A 45 4.31 10.81 3.47
C SER A 45 3.77 9.37 3.43
N ALA A 46 2.62 9.18 2.78
CA ALA A 46 1.99 7.87 2.64
C ALA A 46 1.87 7.46 1.17
N VAL A 47 2.41 6.30 0.80
CA VAL A 47 2.15 5.68 -0.50
C VAL A 47 0.77 5.05 -0.49
N PHE A 48 -0.03 5.24 -1.53
CA PHE A 48 -1.24 4.48 -1.77
C PHE A 48 -1.11 3.73 -3.10
N ALA A 49 -0.89 2.42 -2.99
CA ALA A 49 -0.80 1.51 -4.11
C ALA A 49 -2.18 1.03 -4.52
N SER A 50 -2.49 1.18 -5.81
CA SER A 50 -3.77 0.78 -6.36
C SER A 50 -3.61 0.25 -7.78
N ASP A 51 -4.44 -0.73 -8.11
CA ASP A 51 -4.63 -1.12 -9.49
C ASP A 51 -5.51 -0.12 -10.25
N PHE A 52 -6.15 0.86 -9.59
CA PHE A 52 -7.14 1.80 -10.15
C PHE A 52 -8.34 1.10 -10.84
N SER A 53 -8.74 -0.06 -10.34
CA SER A 53 -10.04 -0.65 -10.69
C SER A 53 -11.21 0.12 -10.04
N THR A 54 -12.42 -0.11 -10.55
CA THR A 54 -13.64 0.50 -9.99
C THR A 54 -13.90 0.07 -8.55
N GLU A 55 -13.46 -1.12 -8.16
CA GLU A 55 -13.58 -1.65 -6.79
C GLU A 55 -12.65 -0.89 -5.83
N ALA A 56 -11.53 -0.37 -6.31
CA ALA A 56 -10.60 0.44 -5.52
C ALA A 56 -11.09 1.86 -5.21
N ILE A 57 -12.23 2.30 -5.75
CA ILE A 57 -12.76 3.66 -5.53
C ILE A 57 -13.07 3.89 -4.05
N LYS A 58 -13.79 2.97 -3.40
CA LYS A 58 -14.11 3.09 -1.96
C LYS A 58 -12.85 3.04 -1.08
N PRO A 59 -11.91 2.10 -1.27
CA PRO A 59 -10.57 2.15 -0.66
C PRO A 59 -9.86 3.49 -0.81
N TYR A 60 -9.80 4.05 -2.02
CA TYR A 60 -9.15 5.32 -2.31
C TYR A 60 -9.79 6.48 -1.54
N LEU A 61 -11.12 6.59 -1.57
CA LEU A 61 -11.83 7.65 -0.84
C LEU A 61 -11.62 7.54 0.68
N ASN A 62 -11.62 6.31 1.21
CA ASN A 62 -11.33 6.06 2.61
C ASN A 62 -9.88 6.44 2.97
N ALA A 63 -8.90 6.06 2.15
CA ALA A 63 -7.49 6.40 2.37
C ALA A 63 -7.27 7.91 2.31
N LYS A 64 -7.82 8.59 1.30
CA LYS A 64 -7.80 10.06 1.17
C LYS A 64 -8.38 10.74 2.41
N ALA A 65 -9.51 10.26 2.92
CA ALA A 65 -10.13 10.82 4.13
C ALA A 65 -9.28 10.60 5.39
N ILE A 66 -8.66 9.42 5.55
CA ILE A 66 -7.78 9.12 6.68
C ILE A 66 -6.50 9.96 6.62
N PHE A 67 -5.83 10.00 5.48
CA PHE A 67 -4.56 10.71 5.31
C PHE A 67 -4.73 12.22 5.43
N ASN A 68 -5.83 12.80 4.92
CA ASN A 68 -6.14 14.20 5.16
C ASN A 68 -6.30 14.51 6.66
N LYS A 69 -6.89 13.61 7.45
CA LYS A 69 -7.02 13.79 8.90
C LYS A 69 -5.70 13.62 9.65
N LEU A 70 -4.80 12.80 9.12
CA LEU A 70 -3.45 12.61 9.65
C LEU A 70 -2.48 13.73 9.25
N GLY A 71 -2.87 14.61 8.31
CA GLY A 71 -1.95 15.58 7.72
C GLY A 71 -0.96 14.95 6.73
N ALA A 72 -1.16 13.68 6.38
CA ALA A 72 -0.27 12.90 5.53
C ALA A 72 -0.46 13.27 4.05
N LYS A 73 0.64 13.52 3.36
CA LYS A 73 0.67 13.64 1.91
C LYS A 73 0.54 12.26 1.27
N MET A 74 -0.54 12.06 0.53
CA MET A 74 -0.79 10.80 -0.18
C MET A 74 -0.13 10.80 -1.57
N HIS A 75 0.78 9.85 -1.79
CA HIS A 75 1.45 9.58 -3.06
C HIS A 75 0.81 8.37 -3.74
N LEU A 76 0.19 8.57 -4.91
CA LEU A 76 -0.52 7.51 -5.62
C LEU A 76 0.45 6.74 -6.52
N VAL A 77 0.44 5.41 -6.46
CA VAL A 77 1.31 4.57 -7.30
C VAL A 77 0.53 3.46 -8.02
N TYR A 78 0.82 3.32 -9.31
CA TYR A 78 0.47 2.15 -10.12
C TYR A 78 1.76 1.40 -10.47
N VAL A 79 1.80 0.10 -10.18
CA VAL A 79 2.92 -0.76 -10.60
C VAL A 79 2.53 -1.57 -11.83
N ASN A 80 3.26 -1.38 -12.91
CA ASN A 80 3.20 -2.22 -14.09
C ASN A 80 4.28 -3.30 -13.98
N SER A 81 3.87 -4.56 -13.86
CA SER A 81 4.79 -5.67 -13.68
C SER A 81 4.51 -6.77 -14.71
N PRO A 82 5.54 -7.50 -15.20
CA PRO A 82 5.36 -8.67 -16.06
C PRO A 82 4.58 -9.82 -15.41
N ASP A 83 4.66 -9.97 -14.08
CA ASP A 83 3.89 -10.98 -13.32
C ASP A 83 2.46 -10.51 -12.99
N GLY A 84 2.25 -9.20 -13.01
CA GLY A 84 0.95 -8.56 -13.04
C GLY A 84 0.37 -8.64 -14.45
N ASN A 85 -0.92 -8.37 -14.58
CA ASN A 85 -1.53 -8.21 -15.90
C ASN A 85 -0.91 -6.97 -16.58
N PHE A 86 0.23 -7.14 -17.24
CA PHE A 86 1.00 -6.10 -17.89
C PHE A 86 0.10 -5.28 -18.81
N ARG A 87 0.25 -3.96 -18.76
CA ARG A 87 -0.50 -3.02 -19.59
C ARG A 87 0.45 -2.06 -20.28
N SER A 88 0.09 -1.68 -21.50
CA SER A 88 0.70 -0.54 -22.17
C SER A 88 0.33 0.76 -21.48
N THR A 89 1.16 1.80 -21.59
CA THR A 89 0.89 3.13 -21.01
C THR A 89 -0.50 3.67 -21.38
N PRO A 90 -0.97 3.60 -22.65
CA PRO A 90 -2.32 4.08 -23.00
C PRO A 90 -3.46 3.32 -22.30
N GLU A 91 -3.29 2.02 -22.03
CA GLU A 91 -4.28 1.23 -21.29
C GLU A 91 -4.32 1.65 -19.81
N ILE A 92 -3.16 1.92 -19.22
CA ILE A 92 -3.04 2.43 -17.84
C ILE A 92 -3.68 3.81 -17.76
N ASP A 93 -3.33 4.72 -18.67
CA ASP A 93 -3.89 6.08 -18.72
C ASP A 93 -5.42 6.08 -18.82
N LYS A 94 -5.97 5.25 -19.71
CA LYS A 94 -7.42 5.10 -19.85
C LYS A 94 -8.05 4.63 -18.54
N LYS A 95 -7.48 3.60 -17.91
CA LYS A 95 -7.98 3.03 -16.66
C LYS A 95 -7.94 4.04 -15.51
N VAL A 96 -6.83 4.75 -15.34
CA VAL A 96 -6.68 5.79 -14.32
C VAL A 96 -7.62 6.97 -14.58
N SER A 97 -7.82 7.38 -15.84
CA SER A 97 -8.78 8.42 -16.21
C SER A 97 -10.22 8.04 -15.86
N GLU A 98 -10.64 6.82 -16.21
CA GLU A 98 -11.96 6.31 -15.87
C GLU A 98 -12.17 6.21 -14.35
N PHE A 99 -11.13 5.82 -13.61
CA PHE A 99 -11.14 5.78 -12.15
C PHE A 99 -11.44 7.15 -11.54
N PHE A 100 -10.66 8.19 -11.88
CA PHE A 100 -10.83 9.52 -11.27
C PHE A 100 -12.12 10.22 -11.70
N LYS A 101 -12.57 10.01 -12.94
CA LYS A 101 -13.90 10.49 -13.37
C LYS A 101 -15.01 9.96 -12.47
N ARG A 102 -14.91 8.71 -12.01
CA ARG A 102 -15.91 8.09 -11.12
C ARG A 102 -15.69 8.45 -9.65
N ALA A 103 -14.44 8.51 -9.21
CA ALA A 103 -14.09 8.72 -7.80
C ALA A 103 -14.18 10.19 -7.37
N ASP A 104 -13.61 11.10 -8.16
CA ASP A 104 -13.49 12.53 -7.84
C ASP A 104 -14.35 13.42 -8.74
N GLY A 105 -14.92 12.89 -9.82
CA GLY A 105 -15.65 13.70 -10.82
C GLY A 105 -14.73 14.60 -11.67
N SER A 106 -13.41 14.49 -11.52
CA SER A 106 -12.40 15.29 -12.22
C SER A 106 -11.16 14.46 -12.55
N LEU A 107 -10.21 15.04 -13.29
CA LEU A 107 -8.93 14.39 -13.63
C LEU A 107 -7.72 15.02 -12.92
N GLU A 108 -7.94 15.96 -11.99
CA GLU A 108 -6.85 16.70 -11.33
C GLU A 108 -5.83 15.77 -10.65
N ASN A 109 -6.33 14.70 -10.02
CA ASN A 109 -5.49 13.72 -9.33
C ASN A 109 -4.82 12.70 -10.26
N MET A 110 -5.19 12.63 -11.54
CA MET A 110 -4.54 11.75 -12.52
C MET A 110 -3.06 12.10 -12.70
N THR A 111 -2.75 13.40 -12.73
CA THR A 111 -1.35 13.90 -12.87
C THR A 111 -0.48 13.59 -11.65
N LYS A 112 -1.07 13.17 -10.53
CA LYS A 112 -0.39 12.83 -9.29
C LYS A 112 -0.10 11.33 -9.16
N VAL A 113 -0.50 10.53 -10.15
CA VAL A 113 -0.21 9.09 -10.16
C VAL A 113 1.19 8.85 -10.67
N HIS A 114 2.00 8.19 -9.85
CA HIS A 114 3.30 7.68 -10.23
C HIS A 114 3.13 6.31 -10.89
N MET A 115 3.51 6.20 -12.16
CA MET A 115 3.57 4.93 -12.86
C MET A 115 4.99 4.39 -12.74
N VAL A 116 5.14 3.22 -12.11
CA VAL A 116 6.43 2.54 -11.97
C VAL A 116 6.37 1.18 -12.64
N SER A 117 7.51 0.73 -13.17
CA SER A 117 7.66 -0.59 -13.74
C SER A 117 8.68 -1.38 -12.94
N ASP A 118 8.34 -2.58 -12.50
CA ASP A 118 9.23 -3.43 -11.72
C ASP A 118 8.95 -4.92 -12.00
N TYR A 119 9.75 -5.82 -11.43
CA TYR A 119 9.63 -7.27 -11.61
C TYR A 119 8.44 -7.90 -10.88
N SER A 120 7.97 -7.25 -9.82
CA SER A 120 6.74 -7.62 -9.10
C SER A 120 6.02 -6.37 -8.59
N ILE A 121 4.72 -6.50 -8.31
CA ILE A 121 3.91 -5.40 -7.74
C ILE A 121 4.50 -4.95 -6.40
N GLU A 122 4.90 -5.90 -5.56
CA GLU A 122 5.41 -5.65 -4.21
C GLU A 122 6.75 -4.92 -4.26
N LYS A 123 7.68 -5.36 -5.12
CA LYS A 123 8.96 -4.68 -5.32
C LYS A 123 8.77 -3.27 -5.84
N GLY A 124 7.88 -3.07 -6.81
CA GLY A 124 7.60 -1.74 -7.33
C GLY A 124 7.05 -0.78 -6.27
N ILE A 125 6.18 -1.26 -5.38
CA ILE A 125 5.64 -0.46 -4.27
C ILE A 125 6.74 -0.14 -3.25
N LEU A 126 7.53 -1.13 -2.84
CA LEU A 126 8.62 -0.97 -1.87
C LEU A 126 9.72 -0.02 -2.40
N ASN A 127 10.16 -0.22 -3.65
CA ASN A 127 11.16 0.63 -4.30
C ASN A 127 10.65 2.06 -4.45
N PHE A 128 9.38 2.24 -4.83
CA PHE A 128 8.77 3.57 -4.91
C PHE A 128 8.69 4.24 -3.54
N ALA A 129 8.22 3.53 -2.51
CA ALA A 129 8.15 4.03 -1.13
C ALA A 129 9.52 4.46 -0.61
N ASN A 130 10.56 3.65 -0.85
CA ASN A 130 11.94 3.99 -0.49
C ASN A 130 12.44 5.23 -1.25
N THR A 131 12.15 5.32 -2.54
CA THR A 131 12.59 6.44 -3.39
C THR A 131 12.03 7.78 -2.91
N ILE A 132 10.78 7.80 -2.44
CA ILE A 132 10.14 9.04 -1.98
C ILE A 132 10.31 9.31 -0.49
N GLY A 133 10.94 8.40 0.26
CA GLY A 133 11.03 8.47 1.72
C GLY A 133 9.67 8.41 2.40
N ALA A 134 8.84 7.43 2.04
CA ALA A 134 7.51 7.27 2.64
C ALA A 134 7.59 6.71 4.06
N ASP A 135 6.66 7.14 4.91
CA ASP A 135 6.52 6.69 6.31
C ASP A 135 5.47 5.59 6.47
N LEU A 136 4.65 5.37 5.43
CA LEU A 136 3.54 4.43 5.43
C LEU A 136 3.27 3.92 4.01
N ILE A 137 2.98 2.62 3.90
CA ILE A 137 2.43 2.03 2.68
C ILE A 137 0.95 1.72 2.91
N ALA A 138 0.08 2.18 2.02
CA ALA A 138 -1.30 1.78 1.94
C ALA A 138 -1.59 1.01 0.67
N VAL A 139 -2.37 -0.05 0.78
CA VAL A 139 -2.68 -0.96 -0.34
C VAL A 139 -4.18 -1.18 -0.44
N ALA A 140 -4.74 -0.92 -1.62
CA ALA A 140 -6.08 -1.40 -1.98
C ALA A 140 -5.97 -2.85 -2.46
N THR A 141 -6.64 -3.79 -1.79
CA THR A 141 -6.50 -5.24 -2.06
C THR A 141 -7.80 -6.01 -1.84
N HIS A 142 -7.98 -7.10 -2.58
CA HIS A 142 -9.04 -8.08 -2.35
C HIS A 142 -8.79 -9.01 -1.15
N GLY A 143 -7.68 -8.86 -0.43
CA GLY A 143 -7.32 -9.66 0.76
C GLY A 143 -6.91 -11.12 0.48
N ARG A 144 -7.18 -11.64 -0.72
CA ARG A 144 -6.90 -13.04 -1.11
C ARG A 144 -5.48 -13.30 -1.64
N ARG A 145 -4.72 -12.26 -2.02
CA ARG A 145 -3.39 -12.39 -2.67
C ARG A 145 -2.45 -11.25 -2.30
N GLY A 146 -1.14 -11.54 -2.22
CA GLY A 146 -0.07 -10.55 -2.35
C GLY A 146 0.29 -9.76 -1.09
N LEU A 147 -0.26 -10.08 0.09
CA LEU A 147 0.07 -9.34 1.31
C LEU A 147 1.23 -9.94 2.09
N ALA A 148 1.40 -11.27 2.06
CA ALA A 148 2.47 -11.95 2.77
C ALA A 148 3.86 -11.37 2.43
N HIS A 149 4.13 -11.06 1.16
CA HIS A 149 5.40 -10.50 0.71
C HIS A 149 5.70 -9.07 1.23
N PHE A 150 4.70 -8.19 1.39
CA PHE A 150 4.90 -6.91 2.09
C PHE A 150 5.34 -7.10 3.55
N PHE A 151 5.02 -8.28 4.07
CA PHE A 151 5.30 -8.61 5.44
C PHE A 151 6.53 -9.51 5.65
N GLU A 152 6.99 -10.21 4.60
CA GLU A 152 8.15 -11.13 4.54
C GLU A 152 9.50 -10.45 4.22
N GLY A 153 9.53 -9.12 4.00
CA GLY A 153 10.77 -8.39 3.70
C GLY A 153 11.89 -8.63 4.70
N SER A 154 13.05 -9.09 4.21
CA SER A 154 14.23 -9.39 5.04
C SER A 154 14.99 -8.12 5.41
N ILE A 155 15.67 -8.15 6.56
CA ILE A 155 16.59 -7.10 7.06
C ILE A 155 17.60 -6.65 5.98
N SER A 156 17.90 -7.50 5.00
CA SER A 156 18.84 -7.22 3.90
C SER A 156 18.29 -6.26 2.83
N GLU A 157 16.96 -6.10 2.70
CA GLU A 157 16.34 -5.06 1.84
C GLU A 157 16.24 -3.69 2.55
N ASP A 158 16.49 -3.65 3.87
CA ASP A 158 16.15 -2.53 4.78
C ASP A 158 17.27 -1.47 4.98
N ILE A 159 18.29 -1.41 4.12
CA ILE A 159 19.50 -0.61 4.42
C ILE A 159 19.32 0.91 4.20
N ALA A 160 18.24 1.36 3.56
CA ALA A 160 18.06 2.78 3.26
C ALA A 160 17.13 3.53 4.26
N ASN A 161 16.04 2.90 4.72
CA ASN A 161 15.08 3.53 5.63
C ASN A 161 14.71 2.57 6.76
N HIS A 162 15.12 2.93 7.97
CA HIS A 162 14.91 2.24 9.23
C HIS A 162 13.53 1.58 9.36
N SER A 163 13.55 0.26 9.57
CA SER A 163 12.44 -0.57 10.04
C SER A 163 11.23 -0.62 9.09
N THR A 164 10.97 -1.80 8.55
CA THR A 164 9.76 -2.17 7.80
C THR A 164 8.55 -1.23 8.02
N LEU A 165 8.25 -0.41 7.00
CA LEU A 165 7.19 0.60 7.05
C LEU A 165 5.86 -0.01 7.53
N PRO A 166 5.08 0.71 8.36
CA PRO A 166 3.72 0.31 8.65
C PRO A 166 2.94 0.11 7.34
N VAL A 167 2.02 -0.85 7.36
CA VAL A 167 1.20 -1.18 6.19
C VAL A 167 -0.27 -1.02 6.53
N MET A 168 -0.98 -0.18 5.80
CA MET A 168 -2.41 0.04 5.93
C MET A 168 -3.17 -0.62 4.78
N THR A 169 -4.00 -1.61 5.06
CA THR A 169 -4.75 -2.33 4.02
C THR A 169 -6.18 -1.83 3.94
N PHE A 170 -6.66 -1.62 2.72
CA PHE A 170 -8.04 -1.26 2.42
C PHE A 170 -8.68 -2.36 1.55
N LYS A 171 -9.78 -2.94 2.04
CA LYS A 171 -10.48 -4.01 1.33
C LYS A 171 -11.28 -3.46 0.16
N MET A 172 -11.06 -4.05 -1.02
CA MET A 172 -11.82 -3.84 -2.26
C MET A 172 -13.11 -4.65 -2.27
#